data_AF-A0A8I1G9I4-F1
#
_entry.id   AF-A0A8I1G9I4-F1
#
_cell.length_a   1.000
_cell.length_b   1.000
_cell.length_c   1.000
_cell.angle_alpha   90.00
_cell.angle_beta   90.00
_cell.angle_gamma   90.00
#
_symmetry.space_group_name_H-M   'P 1'
#
loop_
_entity.id
_entity.type
_entity.pdbx_description
1 polymer ?
#
loop_
_entity_poly.entity_id
_entity_poly.type
_entity_poly.pdbx_seq_one_letter_code
_entity_poly.pdbx_strand_id
1 'polypeptide(L)'
;ELNSNNISCYTHYEARKFLNRNDNSLSLLSWEMIFKDIGKTKNKRNEEHLRLLEGLTAVHITNIAYAKAEIFPVENISEESEPDNISSWIFKFIPKFDETTEELSKSLSIDSPSVRLEKIINSSENNDKVSWSLVDNNDFSRVDEEILLEFYGYETDQDNQEIYSFISKKPLPEWRNFYIVPDSIEGTLRQITRHANTLDMLENHIELMNVITSPNSNLTVSNEDIIAKDIMDSLDESKQRVFTKVLSTLPMNLVQGPPGVGKTHLVKAISKFIFKEEPNSRILFTA
;
A
#
# COMPACT_ATOMS: atom_id res chain seq x y z
N GLU A 1 20.19 29.08 -40.41
CA GLU A 1 19.61 30.32 -39.85
C GLU A 1 18.11 30.11 -39.69
N LEU A 2 17.57 30.29 -38.48
CA LEU A 2 16.13 30.23 -38.23
C LEU A 2 15.51 31.52 -38.78
N ASN A 3 14.71 31.39 -39.84
CA ASN A 3 14.09 32.53 -40.51
C ASN A 3 12.94 33.06 -39.64
N SER A 4 13.23 34.09 -38.83
CA SER A 4 12.33 34.69 -37.84
C SER A 4 11.12 35.41 -38.44
N ASN A 5 11.03 35.49 -39.77
CA ASN A 5 9.98 36.21 -40.50
C ASN A 5 8.61 35.51 -40.52
N ASN A 6 8.48 34.31 -39.95
CA ASN A 6 7.22 33.54 -39.92
C ASN A 6 6.51 33.56 -38.55
N ILE A 7 7.02 34.32 -37.56
CA ILE A 7 6.34 34.45 -36.26
C ILE A 7 5.54 35.75 -36.28
N SER A 8 4.21 35.63 -36.29
CA SER A 8 3.29 36.76 -36.13
C SER A 8 2.53 36.65 -34.82
N CYS A 9 2.53 37.75 -34.05
CA CYS A 9 1.73 37.91 -32.85
C CYS A 9 0.54 38.79 -33.19
N TYR A 10 -0.67 38.34 -32.88
CA TYR A 10 -1.90 39.10 -33.10
C TYR A 10 -2.56 39.39 -31.77
N THR A 11 -3.03 40.61 -31.60
CA THR A 11 -3.92 40.96 -30.50
C THR A 11 -5.27 40.24 -30.67
N HIS A 12 -6.01 40.05 -29.57
CA HIS A 12 -7.31 39.39 -29.59
C HIS A 12 -8.31 40.04 -30.58
N TYR A 13 -8.22 41.36 -30.76
CA TYR A 13 -9.04 42.10 -31.71
C TYR A 13 -8.67 41.82 -33.18
N GLU A 14 -7.37 41.75 -33.49
CA GLU A 14 -6.87 41.44 -34.84
C GLU A 14 -7.24 40.02 -35.26
N ALA A 15 -7.04 39.03 -34.38
CA ALA A 15 -7.42 37.64 -34.63
C ALA A 15 -8.93 37.50 -34.95
N ARG A 16 -9.78 38.24 -34.23
CA ARG A 16 -11.24 38.25 -34.46
C ARG A 16 -11.63 38.89 -35.79
N LYS A 17 -10.90 39.93 -36.23
CA LYS A 17 -11.13 40.59 -37.52
C LYS A 17 -10.67 39.72 -38.70
N PHE A 18 -9.64 38.92 -38.52
CA PHE A 18 -9.17 37.92 -39.50
C PHE A 18 -10.17 36.78 -39.68
N LEU A 19 -10.69 36.20 -38.59
CA LEU A 19 -11.73 35.15 -38.62
C LEU A 19 -12.99 35.59 -39.38
N ASN A 20 -13.41 36.85 -39.21
CA ASN A 20 -14.59 37.39 -39.87
C ASN A 20 -14.42 37.64 -41.38
N ARG A 21 -13.18 37.60 -41.91
CA ARG A 21 -12.89 37.85 -43.34
C ARG A 21 -12.84 36.58 -44.19
N ASN A 22 -13.11 35.38 -43.63
CA ASN A 22 -13.07 34.09 -44.35
C ASN A 22 -11.78 33.88 -45.16
N ASP A 23 -10.66 34.37 -44.65
CA ASP A 23 -9.35 34.12 -45.24
C ASP A 23 -8.82 32.79 -44.68
N ASN A 24 -8.99 31.70 -45.45
CA ASN A 24 -8.60 30.33 -45.07
C ASN A 24 -7.08 30.12 -44.95
N SER A 25 -6.27 31.16 -45.15
CA SER A 25 -4.81 31.10 -45.02
C SER A 25 -4.33 30.87 -43.58
N LEU A 26 -5.18 31.09 -42.57
CA LEU A 26 -4.95 30.71 -41.18
C LEU A 26 -5.95 29.63 -40.76
N SER A 27 -5.82 28.41 -41.30
CA SER A 27 -6.48 27.22 -40.75
C SER A 27 -5.86 26.83 -39.40
N LEU A 28 -5.86 27.75 -38.44
CA LEU A 28 -5.48 27.47 -37.07
C LEU A 28 -6.65 26.71 -36.47
N LEU A 29 -6.44 25.40 -36.25
CA LEU A 29 -7.31 24.56 -35.43
C LEU A 29 -7.71 25.36 -34.18
N SER A 30 -9.01 25.48 -33.91
CA SER A 30 -9.46 26.19 -32.72
C SER A 30 -8.81 25.55 -31.49
N TRP A 31 -8.45 26.35 -30.49
CA TRP A 31 -7.87 25.83 -29.25
C TRP A 31 -8.75 24.74 -28.63
N GLU A 32 -10.08 24.81 -28.79
CA GLU A 32 -11.00 23.74 -28.39
C GLU A 32 -10.77 22.42 -29.11
N MET A 33 -10.47 22.42 -30.41
CA MET A 33 -10.11 21.21 -31.15
C MET A 33 -8.77 20.67 -30.69
N ILE A 34 -7.77 21.53 -30.49
CA ILE A 34 -6.45 21.13 -30.00
C ILE A 34 -6.54 20.52 -28.60
N PHE A 35 -7.27 21.15 -27.67
CA PHE A 35 -7.48 20.59 -26.32
C PHE A 35 -8.26 19.28 -26.35
N LYS A 36 -9.28 19.15 -27.20
CA LYS A 36 -10.01 17.89 -27.39
C LYS A 36 -9.13 16.77 -27.96
N ASP A 37 -8.16 17.09 -28.81
CA ASP A 37 -7.26 16.12 -29.42
C ASP A 37 -6.12 15.70 -28.47
N ILE A 38 -5.55 16.67 -27.73
CA ILE A 38 -4.53 16.42 -26.70
C ILE A 38 -5.09 15.53 -25.57
N GLY A 39 -6.32 15.79 -25.13
CA GLY A 39 -6.96 15.00 -24.06
C GLY A 39 -7.28 13.56 -24.47
N LYS A 40 -7.52 13.30 -25.77
CA LYS A 40 -7.88 11.97 -26.29
C LYS A 40 -6.69 11.05 -26.57
N THR A 41 -5.50 11.62 -26.77
CA THR A 41 -4.30 10.89 -27.23
C THR A 41 -3.31 10.60 -26.11
N LYS A 42 -3.18 11.46 -25.09
CA LYS A 42 -2.18 11.28 -24.02
C LYS A 42 -2.59 10.33 -22.89
N ASN A 43 -3.88 10.14 -22.64
CA ASN A 43 -4.38 9.36 -21.49
C ASN A 43 -4.90 7.97 -21.85
N LYS A 44 -4.36 7.32 -22.88
CA LYS A 44 -4.69 5.91 -23.15
C LYS A 44 -3.69 5.00 -22.46
N ARG A 45 -4.21 4.08 -21.64
CA ARG A 45 -3.40 3.00 -21.05
C ARG A 45 -2.80 2.16 -22.18
N ASN A 46 -1.51 1.87 -22.08
CA ASN A 46 -0.82 0.96 -22.99
C ASN A 46 -0.80 -0.47 -22.38
N GLU A 47 -0.27 -1.43 -23.13
CA GLU A 47 -0.18 -2.82 -22.66
C GLU A 47 0.73 -2.97 -21.43
N GLU A 48 1.81 -2.19 -21.34
CA GLU A 48 2.73 -2.21 -20.19
C GLU A 48 2.05 -1.73 -18.89
N HIS A 49 1.15 -0.75 -18.98
CA HIS A 49 0.35 -0.30 -17.84
C HIS A 49 -0.61 -1.38 -17.36
N LEU A 50 -1.23 -2.11 -18.29
CA LEU A 50 -2.10 -3.24 -17.94
C LEU A 50 -1.30 -4.34 -17.25
N ARG A 51 -0.13 -4.71 -17.77
CA ARG A 51 0.76 -5.70 -17.14
C ARG A 51 1.21 -5.27 -15.75
N LEU A 52 1.53 -3.99 -15.55
CA LEU A 52 1.86 -3.44 -14.23
C LEU A 52 0.68 -3.62 -13.25
N LEU A 53 -0.52 -3.20 -13.65
CA LEU A 53 -1.72 -3.30 -12.83
C LEU A 53 -2.08 -4.76 -12.53
N GLU A 54 -1.99 -5.65 -13.52
CA GLU A 54 -2.21 -7.09 -13.35
C GLU A 54 -1.22 -7.68 -12.35
N GLY A 55 0.07 -7.36 -12.47
CA GLY A 55 1.09 -7.83 -11.54
C GLY A 55 0.86 -7.35 -10.11
N LEU A 56 0.57 -6.05 -9.93
CA LEU A 56 0.27 -5.50 -8.61
C LEU A 56 -1.02 -6.05 -8.01
N THR A 57 -2.03 -6.28 -8.85
CA THR A 57 -3.30 -6.90 -8.44
C THR A 57 -3.09 -8.36 -8.03
N ALA A 58 -2.28 -9.11 -8.77
CA ALA A 58 -1.93 -10.49 -8.42
C ALA A 58 -1.21 -10.56 -7.07
N VAL A 59 -0.26 -9.66 -6.81
CA VAL A 59 0.39 -9.53 -5.50
C VAL A 59 -0.63 -9.20 -4.41
N HIS A 60 -1.54 -8.27 -4.67
CA HIS A 60 -2.57 -7.89 -3.71
C HIS A 60 -3.51 -9.04 -3.36
N ILE A 61 -4.01 -9.76 -4.37
CA ILE A 61 -4.87 -10.95 -4.18
C ILE A 61 -4.10 -12.04 -3.41
N THR A 62 -2.82 -12.22 -3.72
CA THR A 62 -1.96 -13.19 -3.00
C THR A 62 -1.87 -12.81 -1.52
N ASN A 63 -1.63 -11.55 -1.19
CA ASN A 63 -1.60 -11.08 0.20
C ASN A 63 -2.94 -11.28 0.91
N ILE A 64 -4.07 -11.04 0.24
CA ILE A 64 -5.41 -11.32 0.77
C ILE A 64 -5.57 -12.82 1.05
N ALA A 65 -5.13 -13.67 0.13
CA ALA A 65 -5.24 -15.12 0.28
C ALA A 65 -4.43 -15.63 1.48
N TYR A 66 -3.19 -15.13 1.66
CA TYR A 66 -2.39 -15.46 2.84
C TYR A 66 -3.03 -14.94 4.14
N ALA A 67 -3.51 -13.70 4.16
CA ALA A 67 -4.20 -13.15 5.32
C ALA A 67 -5.48 -13.95 5.67
N LYS A 68 -6.25 -14.38 4.66
CA LYS A 68 -7.41 -15.27 4.88
C LYS A 68 -7.00 -16.64 5.38
N ALA A 69 -5.86 -17.17 4.95
CA ALA A 69 -5.38 -18.45 5.42
C ALA A 69 -5.03 -18.42 6.92
N GLU A 70 -4.65 -17.27 7.48
CA GLU A 70 -4.39 -17.08 8.92
C GLU A 70 -5.66 -16.96 9.78
N ILE A 71 -6.84 -17.21 9.20
CA ILE A 71 -8.10 -17.29 9.95
C ILE A 71 -8.40 -18.77 10.22
N PHE A 72 -8.46 -19.14 11.50
CA PHE A 72 -8.60 -20.53 11.94
C PHE A 72 -10.03 -20.80 12.45
N PRO A 73 -10.82 -21.62 11.74
CA PRO A 73 -12.15 -22.01 12.20
C PRO A 73 -12.06 -22.87 13.47
N VAL A 74 -12.86 -22.53 14.47
CA VAL A 74 -12.91 -23.26 15.74
C VAL A 74 -14.34 -23.47 16.22
N GLU A 75 -14.51 -24.43 17.12
CA GLU A 75 -15.74 -24.68 17.86
C GLU A 75 -15.48 -24.50 19.36
N ASN A 76 -16.36 -23.77 20.04
CA ASN A 76 -16.31 -23.61 21.49
C ASN A 76 -16.89 -24.86 22.16
N ILE A 77 -16.13 -25.48 23.07
CA ILE A 77 -16.58 -26.65 23.83
C ILE A 77 -16.96 -26.31 25.27
N SER A 78 -16.40 -25.24 25.85
CA SER A 78 -16.71 -24.83 27.22
C SER A 78 -16.37 -23.36 27.48
N GLU A 79 -17.22 -22.73 28.29
CA GLU A 79 -17.05 -21.38 28.82
C GLU A 79 -17.11 -21.43 30.35
N GLU A 80 -16.03 -21.01 31.00
CA GLU A 80 -15.92 -20.99 32.47
C GLU A 80 -15.50 -19.59 32.93
N SER A 81 -16.06 -19.10 34.03
CA SER A 81 -15.55 -17.89 34.69
C SER A 81 -14.20 -18.19 35.34
N GLU A 82 -13.19 -17.35 35.15
CA GLU A 82 -11.87 -17.55 35.76
C GLU A 82 -11.99 -17.56 37.30
N PRO A 83 -11.52 -18.61 37.99
CA PRO A 83 -11.70 -18.76 39.44
C PRO A 83 -11.12 -17.60 40.25
N ASP A 84 -9.99 -17.05 39.77
CA ASP A 84 -9.22 -16.02 40.47
C ASP A 84 -9.61 -14.59 40.07
N ASN A 85 -10.39 -14.42 39.00
CA ASN A 85 -10.83 -13.11 38.51
C ASN A 85 -12.26 -13.18 37.94
N ILE A 86 -13.21 -12.66 38.71
CA ILE A 86 -14.65 -12.63 38.40
C ILE A 86 -14.97 -11.85 37.09
N SER A 87 -14.00 -11.09 36.55
CA SER A 87 -14.15 -10.30 35.32
C SER A 87 -13.53 -10.92 34.06
N SER A 88 -13.04 -12.15 34.13
CA SER A 88 -12.46 -12.87 33.01
C SER A 88 -13.09 -14.25 32.81
N TRP A 89 -13.04 -14.70 31.56
CA TRP A 89 -13.64 -15.93 31.08
C TRP A 89 -12.57 -16.78 30.40
N ILE A 90 -12.57 -18.07 30.70
CA ILE A 90 -11.75 -19.09 30.04
C ILE A 90 -12.63 -19.79 29.00
N PHE A 91 -12.19 -19.75 27.76
CA PHE A 91 -12.83 -20.43 26.64
C PHE A 91 -11.95 -21.58 26.16
N LYS A 92 -12.55 -22.74 25.92
CA LYS A 92 -11.86 -23.87 25.31
C LYS A 92 -12.36 -24.07 23.88
N PHE A 93 -11.44 -24.12 22.94
CA PHE A 93 -11.72 -24.26 21.51
C PHE A 93 -11.06 -25.52 20.94
N ILE A 94 -11.75 -26.14 20.00
CA ILE A 94 -11.20 -27.20 19.14
C ILE A 94 -11.17 -26.74 17.68
N PRO A 95 -10.15 -27.12 16.88
CA PRO A 95 -10.16 -26.87 15.44
C PRO A 95 -11.39 -27.47 14.77
N LYS A 96 -12.06 -26.67 13.95
CA LYS A 96 -13.23 -27.09 13.17
C LYS A 96 -12.85 -27.24 11.70
N PHE A 97 -13.23 -28.36 11.09
CA PHE A 97 -13.10 -28.50 9.64
C PHE A 97 -14.03 -27.52 8.93
N ASP A 98 -13.47 -26.73 8.02
CA ASP A 98 -14.21 -25.84 7.14
C ASP A 98 -13.69 -26.01 5.70
N GLU A 99 -14.59 -26.39 4.80
CA GLU A 99 -14.24 -26.72 3.41
C GLU A 99 -13.55 -25.55 2.70
N THR A 100 -13.99 -24.32 2.94
CA THR A 100 -13.48 -23.14 2.24
C THR A 100 -12.03 -22.80 2.61
N THR A 101 -11.70 -22.88 3.90
CA THR A 101 -10.35 -22.61 4.41
C THR A 101 -9.37 -23.75 4.09
N GLU A 102 -9.86 -24.98 4.01
CA GLU A 102 -9.08 -26.15 3.58
C GLU A 102 -8.75 -26.09 2.08
N GLU A 103 -9.73 -25.76 1.24
CA GLU A 103 -9.51 -25.53 -0.19
C GLU A 103 -8.54 -24.38 -0.45
N LEU A 104 -8.63 -23.30 0.34
CA LEU A 104 -7.69 -22.17 0.25
C LEU A 104 -6.27 -22.61 0.62
N SER A 105 -6.10 -23.35 1.72
CA SER A 105 -4.81 -23.86 2.16
C SER A 105 -4.18 -24.76 1.11
N LYS A 106 -4.98 -25.66 0.50
CA LYS A 106 -4.55 -26.52 -0.60
C LYS A 106 -4.15 -25.73 -1.85
N SER A 107 -4.93 -24.71 -2.21
CA SER A 107 -4.65 -23.82 -3.35
C SER A 107 -3.34 -23.05 -3.16
N LEU A 108 -3.05 -22.62 -1.92
CA LEU A 108 -1.80 -21.95 -1.55
C LEU A 108 -0.62 -22.91 -1.32
N SER A 109 -0.84 -24.23 -1.38
CA SER A 109 0.17 -25.26 -1.09
C SER A 109 0.79 -25.11 0.31
N ILE A 110 -0.03 -24.72 1.28
CA ILE A 110 0.33 -24.63 2.70
C ILE A 110 -0.37 -25.74 3.49
N ASP A 111 0.06 -25.97 4.73
CA ASP A 111 -0.56 -26.96 5.62
C ASP A 111 -2.03 -26.61 5.93
N SER A 112 -2.82 -27.61 6.34
CA SER A 112 -4.22 -27.40 6.73
C SER A 112 -4.35 -26.43 7.91
N PRO A 113 -5.49 -25.74 8.07
CA PRO A 113 -5.72 -24.76 9.14
C PRO A 113 -5.41 -25.32 10.53
N SER A 114 -5.88 -26.53 10.85
CA SER A 114 -5.66 -27.15 12.16
C SER A 114 -4.17 -27.38 12.47
N VAL A 115 -3.42 -27.88 11.49
CA VAL A 115 -1.97 -28.13 11.63
C VAL A 115 -1.19 -26.82 11.76
N ARG A 116 -1.63 -25.76 11.06
CA ARG A 116 -0.99 -24.45 11.17
C ARG A 116 -1.27 -23.80 12.53
N LEU A 117 -2.50 -23.87 13.03
CA LEU A 117 -2.85 -23.38 14.36
C LEU A 117 -2.00 -24.08 15.44
N GLU A 118 -1.93 -25.40 15.40
CA GLU A 118 -1.07 -26.22 16.26
C GLU A 118 0.38 -25.73 16.21
N LYS A 119 0.96 -25.56 15.01
CA LYS A 119 2.34 -25.10 14.85
C LYS A 119 2.58 -23.71 15.43
N ILE A 120 1.63 -22.78 15.27
CA ILE A 120 1.76 -21.42 15.80
C ILE A 120 1.73 -21.46 17.34
N ILE A 121 0.80 -22.19 17.94
CA ILE A 121 0.66 -22.31 19.40
C ILE A 121 1.84 -23.07 20.02
N ASN A 122 2.32 -24.13 19.36
CA ASN A 122 3.43 -24.94 19.88
C ASN A 122 4.81 -24.29 19.64
N SER A 123 4.89 -23.21 18.86
CA SER A 123 6.16 -22.51 18.62
C SER A 123 6.58 -21.71 19.86
N SER A 124 7.64 -22.18 20.53
CA SER A 124 8.15 -21.65 21.82
C SER A 124 8.55 -20.16 21.80
N GLU A 125 8.69 -19.55 20.62
CA GLU A 125 9.02 -18.12 20.46
C GLU A 125 7.80 -17.20 20.48
N ASN A 126 6.58 -17.74 20.34
CA ASN A 126 5.36 -16.99 20.06
C ASN A 126 4.40 -16.84 21.25
N ASN A 127 4.51 -17.68 22.28
CA ASN A 127 3.53 -17.71 23.40
C ASN A 127 3.39 -16.40 24.17
N ASP A 128 4.44 -15.57 24.25
CA ASP A 128 4.39 -14.28 24.95
C ASP A 128 4.26 -13.06 24.00
N LYS A 129 4.27 -13.27 22.68
CA LYS A 129 4.33 -12.18 21.69
C LYS A 129 3.11 -12.09 20.78
N VAL A 130 2.45 -13.21 20.51
CA VAL A 130 1.32 -13.25 19.59
C VAL A 130 0.07 -12.84 20.35
N SER A 131 -0.54 -11.74 19.92
CA SER A 131 -1.89 -11.39 20.37
C SER A 131 -2.90 -12.23 19.61
N TRP A 132 -3.97 -12.68 20.26
CA TRP A 132 -5.00 -13.48 19.62
C TRP A 132 -6.32 -12.74 19.59
N SER A 133 -7.11 -12.98 18.56
CA SER A 133 -8.41 -12.34 18.38
C SER A 133 -9.45 -13.37 17.97
N LEU A 134 -10.66 -13.24 18.52
CA LEU A 134 -11.83 -14.02 18.15
C LEU A 134 -12.80 -13.17 17.34
N VAL A 135 -13.27 -13.72 16.23
CA VAL A 135 -14.21 -13.07 15.30
C VAL A 135 -15.32 -14.02 14.87
N ASP A 136 -16.42 -13.45 14.39
CA ASP A 136 -17.66 -14.16 14.00
C ASP A 136 -17.68 -14.60 12.52
N ASN A 137 -16.76 -14.04 11.72
CA ASN A 137 -16.70 -14.24 10.29
C ASN A 137 -15.26 -14.38 9.79
N ASN A 138 -15.10 -15.04 8.65
CA ASN A 138 -13.83 -15.19 7.93
C ASN A 138 -13.79 -14.31 6.66
N ASP A 139 -14.77 -13.42 6.51
CA ASP A 139 -14.93 -12.58 5.34
C ASP A 139 -14.51 -11.16 5.68
N PHE A 140 -13.50 -10.67 4.98
CA PHE A 140 -12.94 -9.32 5.08
C PHE A 140 -13.91 -8.17 4.70
N SER A 141 -15.22 -8.39 4.86
CA SER A 141 -16.28 -7.45 4.55
C SER A 141 -16.54 -6.47 5.69
N ARG A 142 -16.63 -6.95 6.94
CA ARG A 142 -16.83 -6.17 8.17
C ARG A 142 -16.31 -6.95 9.38
N VAL A 143 -15.64 -6.24 10.28
CA VAL A 143 -15.40 -6.73 11.64
C VAL A 143 -16.45 -6.04 12.49
N ASP A 144 -17.53 -6.74 12.79
CA ASP A 144 -18.60 -6.17 13.60
C ASP A 144 -18.13 -6.08 15.07
N GLU A 145 -17.52 -7.15 15.58
CA GLU A 145 -16.91 -7.20 16.91
C GLU A 145 -15.67 -8.11 16.93
N GLU A 146 -14.59 -7.62 17.55
CA GLU A 146 -13.35 -8.37 17.80
C GLU A 146 -13.17 -8.55 19.31
N ILE A 147 -12.89 -9.78 19.74
CA ILE A 147 -12.61 -10.10 21.14
C ILE A 147 -11.14 -10.48 21.26
N LEU A 148 -10.40 -9.69 22.03
CA LEU A 148 -9.00 -10.01 22.35
C LEU A 148 -8.95 -11.24 23.25
N LEU A 149 -8.07 -12.16 22.90
CA LEU A 149 -7.79 -13.41 23.58
C LEU A 149 -6.33 -13.43 24.05
N GLU A 150 -6.12 -13.93 25.26
CA GLU A 150 -4.80 -14.26 25.81
C GLU A 150 -4.68 -15.79 25.86
N PHE A 151 -3.60 -16.35 25.31
CA PHE A 151 -3.42 -17.80 25.33
C PHE A 151 -3.14 -18.30 26.75
N TYR A 152 -3.93 -19.27 27.22
CA TYR A 152 -3.82 -19.80 28.58
C TYR A 152 -3.11 -21.16 28.62
N GLY A 153 -3.35 -22.01 27.63
CA GLY A 153 -2.74 -23.34 27.56
C GLY A 153 -3.43 -24.24 26.56
N TYR A 154 -2.94 -25.46 26.43
CA TYR A 154 -3.54 -26.48 25.59
C TYR A 154 -3.57 -27.83 26.32
N GLU A 155 -4.60 -28.61 26.02
CA GLU A 155 -4.82 -29.95 26.53
C GLU A 155 -5.10 -30.88 25.36
N THR A 156 -4.94 -32.18 25.55
CA THR A 156 -5.31 -33.18 24.56
C THR A 156 -6.43 -34.03 25.14
N ASP A 157 -7.55 -34.15 24.41
CA ASP A 157 -8.65 -35.01 24.83
C ASP A 157 -8.32 -36.50 24.62
N GLN A 158 -9.18 -37.38 25.14
CA GLN A 158 -9.11 -38.84 25.00
C GLN A 158 -9.02 -39.30 23.53
N ASP A 159 -9.59 -38.52 22.60
CA ASP A 159 -9.55 -38.77 21.15
C ASP A 159 -8.31 -38.18 20.46
N ASN A 160 -7.31 -37.74 21.22
CA ASN A 160 -6.08 -37.11 20.71
C ASN A 160 -6.34 -35.81 19.92
N GLN A 161 -7.43 -35.11 20.24
CA GLN A 161 -7.74 -33.79 19.70
C GLN A 161 -7.14 -32.70 20.59
N GLU A 162 -6.52 -31.70 20.00
CA GLU A 162 -5.99 -30.55 20.73
C GLU A 162 -7.11 -29.59 21.10
N ILE A 163 -7.16 -29.25 22.39
CA ILE A 163 -8.06 -28.27 22.98
C ILE A 163 -7.22 -27.06 23.38
N TYR A 164 -7.52 -25.90 22.82
CA TYR A 164 -6.83 -24.65 23.14
C TYR A 164 -7.66 -23.81 24.09
N SER A 165 -7.04 -23.37 25.18
CA SER A 165 -7.66 -22.53 26.20
C SER A 165 -7.20 -21.09 26.06
N PHE A 166 -8.14 -20.15 26.06
CA PHE A 166 -7.88 -18.72 25.98
C PHE A 166 -8.63 -17.96 27.08
N ILE A 167 -8.06 -16.87 27.57
CA ILE A 167 -8.67 -15.95 28.51
C ILE A 167 -9.16 -14.70 27.78
N SER A 168 -10.34 -14.20 28.14
CA SER A 168 -10.87 -12.91 27.71
C SER A 168 -11.53 -12.15 28.85
N LYS A 169 -11.60 -10.82 28.72
CA LYS A 169 -12.34 -9.93 29.65
C LYS A 169 -13.81 -9.78 29.30
N LYS A 170 -14.23 -10.32 28.14
CA LYS A 170 -15.62 -10.27 27.66
C LYS A 170 -16.15 -11.70 27.54
N PRO A 171 -17.42 -11.96 27.89
CA PRO A 171 -18.04 -13.26 27.61
C PRO A 171 -18.18 -13.48 26.10
N LEU A 172 -18.45 -14.73 25.70
CA LEU A 172 -18.71 -15.02 24.29
C LEU A 172 -20.06 -14.45 23.84
N PRO A 173 -20.12 -13.72 22.72
CA PRO A 173 -21.37 -13.34 22.10
C PRO A 173 -22.08 -14.55 21.48
N GLU A 174 -23.37 -14.38 21.17
CA GLU A 174 -24.18 -15.40 20.47
C GLU A 174 -23.83 -15.49 18.97
N TRP A 175 -22.60 -15.89 18.65
CA TRP A 175 -22.15 -16.12 17.29
C TRP A 175 -22.41 -17.55 16.82
N ARG A 176 -22.64 -17.72 15.51
CA ARG A 176 -22.86 -19.03 14.91
C ARG A 176 -21.56 -19.77 14.60
N ASN A 177 -20.52 -19.02 14.26
CA ASN A 177 -19.21 -19.53 13.93
C ASN A 177 -18.17 -18.70 14.66
N PHE A 178 -17.06 -19.35 15.01
CA PHE A 178 -15.95 -18.74 15.69
C PHE A 178 -14.69 -18.95 14.86
N TYR A 179 -13.91 -17.89 14.73
CA TYR A 179 -12.59 -17.96 14.11
C TYR A 179 -11.56 -17.30 15.01
N ILE A 180 -10.43 -17.98 15.18
CA ILE A 180 -9.26 -17.44 15.88
C ILE A 180 -8.30 -16.89 14.84
N VAL A 181 -7.77 -15.70 15.09
CA VAL A 181 -6.84 -15.01 14.21
C VAL A 181 -5.62 -14.59 15.04
N PRO A 182 -4.38 -14.81 14.55
CA PRO A 182 -3.20 -14.22 15.14
C PRO A 182 -3.18 -12.72 14.79
N ASP A 183 -2.91 -11.90 15.80
CA ASP A 183 -3.00 -10.45 15.77
C ASP A 183 -4.42 -9.90 15.50
N SER A 184 -4.53 -8.58 15.37
CA SER A 184 -5.81 -7.93 15.12
C SER A 184 -6.18 -8.01 13.64
N ILE A 185 -7.35 -8.58 13.35
CA ILE A 185 -7.87 -8.66 11.98
C ILE A 185 -8.16 -7.26 11.43
N GLU A 186 -8.48 -6.30 12.30
CA GLU A 186 -8.77 -4.92 11.92
C GLU A 186 -7.52 -4.24 11.32
N GLY A 187 -6.34 -4.49 11.90
CA GLY A 187 -5.07 -3.98 11.38
C GLY A 187 -4.79 -4.49 9.98
N THR A 188 -4.90 -5.79 9.78
CA THR A 188 -4.71 -6.47 8.49
C THR A 188 -5.69 -5.97 7.45
N LEU A 189 -6.97 -5.83 7.81
CA LEU A 189 -8.00 -5.27 6.94
C LEU A 189 -7.71 -3.85 6.50
N ARG A 190 -7.35 -2.97 7.44
CA ARG A 190 -6.98 -1.58 7.12
C ARG A 190 -5.81 -1.52 6.13
N GLN A 191 -4.82 -2.41 6.27
CA GLN A 191 -3.70 -2.50 5.35
C GLN A 191 -4.12 -2.98 3.95
N ILE A 192 -4.95 -4.03 3.88
CA ILE A 192 -5.51 -4.56 2.63
C ILE A 192 -6.32 -3.47 1.91
N THR A 193 -7.25 -2.81 2.60
CA THR A 193 -8.07 -1.72 2.03
C THR A 193 -7.21 -0.55 1.56
N ARG A 194 -6.19 -0.16 2.32
CA ARG A 194 -5.26 0.91 1.91
C ARG A 194 -4.51 0.54 0.63
N HIS A 195 -4.10 -0.72 0.50
CA HIS A 195 -3.41 -1.19 -0.70
C HIS A 195 -4.35 -1.19 -1.92
N ALA A 196 -5.59 -1.69 -1.77
CA ALA A 196 -6.61 -1.64 -2.83
C ALA A 196 -6.85 -0.19 -3.32
N ASN A 197 -7.09 0.74 -2.39
CA ASN A 197 -7.28 2.16 -2.73
C ASN A 197 -6.05 2.75 -3.44
N THR A 198 -4.84 2.32 -3.08
CA THR A 198 -3.60 2.78 -3.72
C THR A 198 -3.52 2.30 -5.17
N LEU A 199 -3.97 1.07 -5.46
CA LEU A 199 -4.04 0.53 -6.82
C LEU A 199 -5.09 1.28 -7.67
N ASP A 200 -6.27 1.53 -7.11
CA ASP A 200 -7.34 2.30 -7.77
C ASP A 200 -6.87 3.74 -8.08
N MET A 201 -6.10 4.35 -7.17
CA MET A 201 -5.49 5.65 -7.41
C MET A 201 -4.45 5.56 -8.53
N LEU A 202 -3.55 4.58 -8.50
CA LEU A 202 -2.50 4.40 -9.50
C LEU A 202 -3.08 4.23 -10.91
N GLU A 203 -4.18 3.50 -11.03
CA GLU A 203 -4.90 3.28 -12.29
C GLU A 203 -5.29 4.60 -12.99
N ASN A 204 -5.53 5.66 -12.21
CA ASN A 204 -5.89 6.98 -12.69
C ASN A 204 -4.68 7.91 -12.93
N HIS A 205 -3.46 7.49 -12.57
CA HIS A 205 -2.23 8.29 -12.69
C HIS A 205 -1.28 7.74 -13.76
N ILE A 206 -1.61 7.98 -15.03
CA ILE A 206 -0.84 7.49 -16.19
C ILE A 206 0.62 7.97 -16.18
N GLU A 207 0.88 9.21 -15.76
CA GLU A 207 2.25 9.73 -15.71
C GLU A 207 3.12 8.98 -14.71
N LEU A 208 2.54 8.56 -13.58
CA LEU A 208 3.26 7.74 -12.61
C LEU A 208 3.47 6.32 -13.14
N MET A 209 2.48 5.75 -13.82
CA MET A 209 2.63 4.44 -14.47
C MET A 209 3.70 4.46 -15.58
N ASN A 210 3.80 5.54 -16.35
CA ASN A 210 4.87 5.74 -17.34
C ASN A 210 6.26 5.68 -16.67
N VAL A 211 6.41 6.37 -15.53
CA VAL A 211 7.66 6.40 -14.76
C VAL A 211 7.99 5.04 -14.15
N ILE A 212 7.00 4.29 -13.67
CA ILE A 212 7.21 2.97 -13.07
C ILE A 212 7.57 1.93 -14.14
N THR A 213 6.83 1.89 -15.26
CA THR A 213 7.03 0.91 -16.33
C THR A 213 8.27 1.19 -17.17
N SER A 214 8.61 2.46 -17.38
CA SER A 214 9.78 2.87 -18.16
C SER A 214 10.45 4.10 -17.54
N PRO A 215 11.22 3.93 -16.46
CA PRO A 215 11.83 5.05 -15.75
C PRO A 215 12.72 5.90 -16.66
N ASN A 216 13.63 5.26 -17.41
CA ASN A 216 14.65 5.94 -18.19
C ASN A 216 14.10 6.85 -19.30
N SER A 217 12.98 6.48 -19.93
CA SER A 217 12.35 7.28 -20.99
C SER A 217 11.54 8.46 -20.46
N ASN A 218 11.22 8.46 -19.16
CA ASN A 218 10.37 9.44 -18.51
C ASN A 218 11.14 10.33 -17.51
N LEU A 219 12.48 10.19 -17.46
CA LEU A 219 13.33 11.12 -16.72
C LEU A 219 13.40 12.45 -17.46
N THR A 220 13.09 13.53 -16.76
CA THR A 220 13.27 14.89 -17.25
C THR A 220 14.41 15.54 -16.47
N VAL A 221 15.38 16.09 -17.19
CA VAL A 221 16.44 16.88 -16.59
C VAL A 221 15.96 18.33 -16.52
N SER A 222 15.86 18.87 -15.30
CA SER A 222 15.66 20.29 -15.07
C SER A 222 16.97 21.04 -15.28
N ASN A 223 16.89 22.16 -15.98
CA ASN A 223 17.99 23.11 -16.16
C ASN A 223 17.88 24.30 -15.20
N GLU A 224 17.05 24.20 -14.16
CA GLU A 224 16.94 25.24 -13.14
C GLU A 224 18.22 25.29 -12.30
N ASP A 225 18.68 26.51 -12.03
CA ASP A 225 19.87 26.75 -11.22
C ASP A 225 19.58 26.40 -9.75
N ILE A 226 20.33 25.44 -9.20
CA ILE A 226 20.20 25.02 -7.80
C ILE A 226 20.99 25.97 -6.89
N ILE A 227 20.30 26.91 -6.24
CA ILE A 227 20.91 27.89 -5.32
C ILE A 227 20.94 27.34 -3.88
N ALA A 228 21.85 26.40 -3.62
CA ALA A 228 21.91 25.66 -2.34
C ALA A 228 23.27 25.70 -1.63
N LYS A 229 24.11 26.72 -1.84
CA LYS A 229 25.52 26.74 -1.40
C LYS A 229 25.68 26.51 0.12
N ASP A 230 24.85 27.16 0.93
CA ASP A 230 24.77 27.02 2.39
C ASP A 230 24.39 25.61 2.88
N ILE A 231 23.69 24.84 2.05
CA ILE A 231 23.29 23.46 2.34
C ILE A 231 24.37 22.50 1.86
N MET A 232 24.91 22.74 0.66
CA MET A 232 25.96 21.91 0.05
C MET A 232 27.26 21.90 0.88
N ASP A 233 27.61 23.02 1.52
CA ASP A 233 28.80 23.11 2.39
C ASP A 233 28.77 22.12 3.57
N SER A 234 27.57 21.64 3.96
CA SER A 234 27.40 20.63 5.01
C SER A 234 27.49 19.18 4.52
N LEU A 235 27.59 18.97 3.21
CA LEU A 235 27.64 17.66 2.56
C LEU A 235 29.04 17.36 2.06
N ASP A 236 29.46 16.09 2.14
CA ASP A 236 30.67 15.66 1.43
C ASP A 236 30.45 15.63 -0.09
N GLU A 237 31.55 15.56 -0.84
CA GLU A 237 31.51 15.62 -2.30
C GLU A 237 30.59 14.56 -2.93
N SER A 238 30.56 13.35 -2.36
CA SER A 238 29.68 12.28 -2.83
C SER A 238 28.20 12.66 -2.66
N LYS A 239 27.82 13.23 -1.51
CA LYS A 239 26.47 13.67 -1.19
C LYS A 239 26.09 14.93 -1.95
N GLN A 240 27.01 15.85 -2.20
CA GLN A 240 26.78 17.02 -3.05
C GLN A 240 26.39 16.59 -4.47
N ARG A 241 27.13 15.64 -5.07
CA ARG A 241 26.80 15.10 -6.40
C ARG A 241 25.41 14.47 -6.45
N VAL A 242 25.06 13.66 -5.44
CA VAL A 242 23.73 13.04 -5.37
C VAL A 242 22.64 14.09 -5.14
N PHE A 243 22.87 15.05 -4.25
CA PHE A 243 21.95 16.16 -3.97
C PHE A 243 21.62 16.95 -5.24
N THR A 244 22.64 17.38 -5.99
CA THR A 244 22.45 18.08 -7.27
C THR A 244 21.67 17.21 -8.26
N LYS A 245 22.03 15.92 -8.37
CA LYS A 245 21.35 15.00 -9.28
C LYS A 245 19.86 14.84 -8.96
N VAL A 246 19.53 14.64 -7.68
CA VAL A 246 18.14 14.48 -7.22
C VAL A 246 17.30 15.71 -7.55
N LEU A 247 17.81 16.91 -7.32
CA LEU A 247 17.08 18.15 -7.59
C LEU A 247 16.97 18.46 -9.09
N SER A 248 17.94 18.01 -9.89
CA SER A 248 17.94 18.23 -11.34
C SER A 248 17.18 17.18 -12.13
N THR A 249 16.70 16.09 -11.51
CA THR A 249 16.08 14.96 -12.23
C THR A 249 14.69 14.67 -11.68
N LEU A 250 13.67 14.82 -12.53
CA LEU A 250 12.28 14.48 -12.23
C LEU A 250 11.84 13.22 -12.99
N PRO A 251 10.80 12.51 -12.52
CA PRO A 251 10.12 12.68 -11.24
C PRO A 251 10.59 11.69 -10.16
N MET A 252 11.48 10.75 -10.50
CA MET A 252 11.93 9.69 -9.59
C MET A 252 13.46 9.61 -9.51
N ASN A 253 13.97 9.45 -8.30
CA ASN A 253 15.39 9.23 -8.03
C ASN A 253 15.58 8.03 -7.13
N LEU A 254 16.55 7.18 -7.45
CA LEU A 254 16.95 6.03 -6.63
C LEU A 254 18.35 6.30 -6.06
N VAL A 255 18.43 6.34 -4.73
CA VAL A 255 19.69 6.60 -4.02
C VAL A 255 20.12 5.34 -3.27
N GLN A 256 21.25 4.77 -3.68
CA GLN A 256 21.85 3.59 -3.04
C GLN A 256 23.12 3.97 -2.29
N GLY A 257 23.32 3.38 -1.11
CA GLY A 257 24.57 3.53 -0.36
C GLY A 257 24.69 2.48 0.76
N PRO A 258 25.92 2.03 1.10
CA PRO A 258 26.17 1.07 2.18
C PRO A 258 25.59 1.51 3.55
N PRO A 259 25.49 0.60 4.53
CA PRO A 259 25.15 0.97 5.91
C PRO A 259 26.10 2.05 6.45
N GLY A 260 25.57 3.04 7.18
CA GLY A 260 26.38 4.07 7.85
C GLY A 260 26.86 5.26 7.00
N VAL A 261 26.67 5.28 5.67
CA VAL A 261 27.21 6.36 4.79
C VAL A 261 26.49 7.72 4.85
N GLY A 262 25.54 7.87 5.77
CA GLY A 262 24.84 9.15 6.00
C GLY A 262 23.67 9.43 5.03
N LYS A 263 22.95 8.41 4.56
CA LYS A 263 21.75 8.57 3.71
C LYS A 263 20.70 9.50 4.35
N THR A 264 20.47 9.36 5.65
CA THR A 264 19.57 10.23 6.42
C THR A 264 20.01 11.69 6.43
N HIS A 265 21.33 11.94 6.41
CA HIS A 265 21.87 13.30 6.31
C HIS A 265 21.57 13.94 4.95
N LEU A 266 21.65 13.16 3.88
CA LEU A 266 21.25 13.59 2.53
C LEU A 266 19.75 13.91 2.47
N VAL A 267 18.88 13.06 3.01
CA VAL A 267 17.44 13.31 3.07
C VAL A 267 17.15 14.62 3.79
N LYS A 268 17.77 14.84 4.96
CA LYS A 268 17.62 16.10 5.72
C LYS A 268 18.04 17.33 4.91
N ALA A 269 19.12 17.24 4.14
CA ALA A 269 19.59 18.33 3.28
C ALA A 269 18.60 18.63 2.15
N ILE A 270 18.06 17.60 1.49
CA ILE A 270 17.03 17.75 0.45
C ILE A 270 15.79 18.42 1.03
N SER A 271 15.31 17.97 2.20
CA SER A 271 14.14 18.57 2.85
C SER A 271 14.37 20.04 3.21
N LYS A 272 15.56 20.36 3.76
CA LYS A 272 15.93 21.75 4.07
C LYS A 272 15.93 22.62 2.82
N PHE A 273 16.37 22.09 1.68
CA PHE A 273 16.33 22.80 0.40
C PHE A 273 14.89 23.03 -0.07
N ILE A 274 14.05 21.99 -0.08
CA ILE A 274 12.65 22.10 -0.50
C ILE A 274 11.90 23.14 0.34
N PHE A 275 12.06 23.15 1.67
CA PHE A 275 11.42 24.17 2.52
C PHE A 275 12.01 25.57 2.37
N LYS A 276 13.26 25.70 1.89
CA LYS A 276 13.87 27.00 1.62
C LYS A 276 13.29 27.62 0.34
N GLU A 277 13.14 26.82 -0.71
CA GLU A 277 12.57 27.26 -1.99
C GLU A 277 11.03 27.38 -1.92
N GLU A 278 10.38 26.42 -1.26
CA GLU A 278 8.93 26.34 -1.11
C GLU A 278 8.53 26.18 0.37
N PRO A 279 8.48 27.27 1.16
CA PRO A 279 8.20 27.22 2.60
C PRO A 279 6.86 26.59 2.98
N ASN A 280 5.89 26.63 2.06
CA ASN A 280 4.54 26.08 2.26
C ASN A 280 4.37 24.66 1.70
N SER A 281 5.44 24.05 1.20
CA SER A 281 5.41 22.68 0.69
C SER A 281 5.05 21.68 1.80
N ARG A 282 4.47 20.54 1.42
CA ARG A 282 4.21 19.42 2.32
C ARG A 282 4.96 18.21 1.80
N ILE A 283 5.83 17.65 2.63
CA ILE A 283 6.65 16.48 2.28
C ILE A 283 6.16 15.30 3.12
N LEU A 284 5.91 14.17 2.46
CA LEU A 284 5.62 12.90 3.12
C LEU A 284 6.93 12.10 3.27
N PHE A 285 7.33 11.81 4.51
CA PHE A 285 8.39 10.84 4.80
C PHE A 285 7.77 9.52 5.20
N THR A 286 8.25 8.43 4.61
CA THR A 286 7.87 7.06 4.93
C THR A 286 9.15 6.24 5.11
N ALA A 287 9.17 5.35 6.10
CA ALA A 287 10.30 4.48 6.43
C ALA A 287 9.79 3.15 6.96
#